data_AF-G0SBN5-F1
#
_entry.id   AF-G0SBN5-F1
#
_cell.length_a   1.000
_cell.length_b   1.000
_cell.length_c   1.000
_cell.angle_alpha   90.00
_cell.angle_beta   90.00
_cell.angle_gamma   90.00
#
_symmetry.space_group_name_H-M   'P 1'
#
loop_
_entity.id
_entity.type
_entity.pdbx_description
1 polymer ?
#
loop_
_entity_poly.entity_id
_entity_poly.type
_entity_poly.pdbx_seq_one_letter_code
_entity_poly.pdbx_strand_id
1 'polypeptide(L)'
;MAPPSPLVIATQALNRLVKEESYYHKELASQEKRIKKLEDDIASNSPDLDSNAEYILKQEKKALEETKAVFEPLRKRIAAAIDKLEEQIAIAESAGNAPAEELKKAKEALGAAQKVLEQKEEKPKEEEGKGGDKEEL
;
A
#
# COMPACT_ATOMS: atom_id res chain seq x y z
N MET A 1 -27.49 20.96 7.07
CA MET A 1 -26.02 21.06 7.15
C MET A 1 -25.53 21.85 5.95
N ALA A 2 -24.56 22.74 6.14
CA ALA A 2 -23.88 23.39 5.02
C ALA A 2 -23.03 22.35 4.25
N PRO A 3 -22.84 22.51 2.94
CA PRO A 3 -21.95 21.64 2.17
C PRO A 3 -20.50 21.77 2.67
N PRO A 4 -19.70 20.69 2.58
CA PRO A 4 -18.29 20.73 2.98
C PRO A 4 -17.47 21.68 2.09
N SER A 5 -16.45 22.29 2.67
CA SER A 5 -15.52 23.17 1.95
C SER A 5 -14.69 22.37 0.92
N PRO A 6 -14.17 23.02 -0.15
CA PRO A 6 -13.23 22.39 -1.07
C PRO A 6 -12.01 21.77 -0.37
N LEU A 7 -11.48 22.42 0.67
CA LEU A 7 -10.38 21.89 1.50
C LEU A 7 -10.75 20.58 2.19
N VAL A 8 -11.95 20.52 2.78
CA VAL A 8 -12.46 19.29 3.42
C VAL A 8 -12.67 18.18 2.40
N ILE A 9 -13.21 18.49 1.22
CA ILE A 9 -13.42 17.51 0.15
C ILE A 9 -12.07 16.92 -0.30
N ALA A 10 -11.07 17.77 -0.57
CA ALA A 10 -9.73 17.34 -0.97
C ALA A 10 -9.06 16.48 0.12
N THR A 11 -9.15 16.91 1.38
CA THR A 11 -8.63 16.16 2.54
C THR A 11 -9.24 14.77 2.63
N GLN A 12 -10.57 14.66 2.49
CA GLN A 12 -11.27 13.37 2.53
C GLN A 12 -10.91 12.48 1.34
N ALA A 13 -10.74 13.06 0.15
CA ALA A 13 -10.32 12.32 -1.04
C ALA A 13 -8.94 11.68 -0.84
N LEU A 14 -7.96 12.46 -0.36
CA LEU A 14 -6.62 11.97 -0.09
C LEU A 14 -6.62 10.86 0.97
N ASN A 15 -7.34 11.06 2.07
CA ASN A 15 -7.46 10.04 3.13
C ASN A 15 -8.05 8.72 2.64
N ARG A 16 -9.02 8.74 1.71
CA ARG A 16 -9.58 7.52 1.12
C ARG A 16 -8.52 6.77 0.30
N LEU A 17 -7.73 7.48 -0.50
CA LEU A 17 -6.68 6.86 -1.32
C LEU A 17 -5.56 6.26 -0.46
N VAL A 18 -5.11 6.98 0.58
CA VAL A 18 -4.13 6.48 1.55
C VAL A 18 -4.65 5.21 2.25
N LYS A 19 -5.93 5.20 2.63
CA LYS A 19 -6.55 4.03 3.24
C LYS A 19 -6.65 2.87 2.27
N GLU A 20 -7.01 3.13 1.01
CA GLU A 20 -7.04 2.14 -0.07
C GLU A 20 -5.67 1.49 -0.26
N GLU A 21 -4.59 2.26 -0.30
CA GLU A 21 -3.23 1.73 -0.41
C GLU A 21 -2.86 0.83 0.79
N SER A 22 -3.25 1.23 2.00
CA SER A 22 -3.04 0.42 3.21
C SER A 22 -3.78 -0.93 3.17
N TYR A 23 -4.94 -1.00 2.52
CA TYR A 23 -5.67 -2.26 2.35
C TYR A 23 -4.99 -3.15 1.33
N TYR A 24 -4.52 -2.62 0.20
CA TYR A 24 -3.78 -3.41 -0.77
C TYR A 24 -2.47 -3.96 -0.19
N HIS A 25 -1.77 -3.22 0.68
CA HIS A 25 -0.61 -3.76 1.40
C HIS A 25 -0.96 -4.93 2.32
N LYS A 26 -2.10 -4.86 3.02
CA LYS A 26 -2.58 -5.98 3.86
C LYS A 26 -2.95 -7.21 3.02
N GLU A 27 -3.59 -6.99 1.87
CA GLU A 27 -3.94 -8.08 0.95
C GLU A 27 -2.68 -8.73 0.37
N LEU A 28 -1.70 -7.93 -0.06
CA LEU A 28 -0.40 -8.41 -0.54
C LEU A 28 0.29 -9.32 0.49
N ALA A 29 0.40 -8.86 1.74
CA ALA A 29 1.00 -9.64 2.82
C ALA A 29 0.20 -10.93 3.14
N SER A 30 -1.12 -10.91 2.96
CA SER A 30 -1.98 -12.10 3.13
C SER A 30 -1.75 -13.11 2.01
N GLN A 31 -1.70 -12.65 0.76
CA GLN A 31 -1.41 -13.46 -0.43
C GLN A 31 -0.01 -14.09 -0.34
N GLU A 32 1.01 -13.32 0.00
CA GLU A 32 2.39 -13.82 0.18
C GLU A 32 2.46 -14.94 1.22
N LYS A 33 1.75 -14.80 2.35
CA LYS A 33 1.67 -15.85 3.37
C LYS A 33 0.98 -17.11 2.86
N ARG A 34 -0.12 -16.98 2.11
CA ARG A 34 -0.83 -18.13 1.52
C ARG A 34 0.02 -18.84 0.48
N ILE A 35 0.68 -18.07 -0.40
CA ILE A 35 1.60 -18.59 -1.43
C ILE A 35 2.72 -19.37 -0.76
N LYS A 36 3.41 -18.77 0.22
CA LYS A 36 4.51 -19.43 0.93
C LYS A 36 4.06 -20.73 1.59
N LYS A 37 2.93 -20.70 2.30
CA LYS A 37 2.37 -21.91 2.91
C LYS A 37 2.10 -23.00 1.87
N LEU A 38 1.50 -22.64 0.74
CA LEU A 38 1.18 -23.60 -0.32
C LEU A 38 2.45 -24.14 -0.98
N GLU A 39 3.49 -23.33 -1.16
CA GLU A 39 4.80 -23.78 -1.63
C GLU A 39 5.43 -24.79 -0.66
N ASP A 40 5.38 -24.52 0.65
CA ASP A 40 5.90 -25.41 1.70
C ASP A 40 5.10 -26.73 1.75
N ASP A 41 3.77 -26.67 1.66
CA ASP A 41 2.89 -27.84 1.65
C ASP A 41 3.12 -28.73 0.41
N ILE A 42 3.34 -28.13 -0.77
CA ILE A 42 3.72 -28.84 -2.01
C ILE A 42 5.09 -29.47 -1.86
N ALA A 43 6.09 -28.71 -1.38
CA ALA A 43 7.48 -29.19 -1.28
C ALA A 43 7.64 -30.35 -0.27
N SER A 44 6.84 -30.34 0.79
CA SER A 44 6.81 -31.40 1.81
C SER A 44 5.88 -32.57 1.46
N ASN A 45 5.14 -32.49 0.35
CA ASN A 45 4.09 -33.44 -0.02
C ASN A 45 3.13 -33.71 1.16
N SER A 46 2.62 -32.62 1.73
CA SER A 46 1.77 -32.63 2.92
C SER A 46 0.61 -33.64 2.77
N PRO A 47 0.26 -34.42 3.81
CA PRO A 47 -0.82 -35.41 3.72
C PRO A 47 -2.19 -34.78 3.43
N ASP A 48 -2.36 -33.49 3.74
CA ASP A 48 -3.58 -32.71 3.49
C ASP A 48 -3.48 -31.88 2.19
N LEU A 49 -2.49 -32.14 1.33
CA LEU A 49 -2.27 -31.39 0.10
C LEU A 49 -3.43 -31.61 -0.88
N ASP A 50 -4.03 -30.51 -1.34
CA ASP A 50 -5.07 -30.55 -2.37
C ASP A 50 -4.49 -31.12 -3.67
N SER A 51 -5.23 -32.01 -4.35
CA SER A 51 -4.78 -32.60 -5.62
C SER A 51 -4.54 -31.57 -6.73
N ASN A 52 -5.07 -30.35 -6.58
CA ASN A 52 -4.89 -29.23 -7.50
C ASN A 52 -3.96 -28.14 -6.94
N ALA A 53 -3.14 -28.45 -5.93
CA ALA A 53 -2.31 -27.47 -5.24
C ALA A 53 -1.42 -26.64 -6.18
N GLU A 54 -0.79 -27.22 -7.20
CA GLU A 54 0.02 -26.43 -8.15
C GLU A 54 -0.82 -25.46 -8.99
N TYR A 55 -2.04 -25.85 -9.34
CA TYR A 55 -2.97 -24.97 -10.05
C TYR A 55 -3.40 -23.81 -9.14
N ILE A 56 -3.74 -24.09 -7.87
CA ILE A 56 -4.09 -23.07 -6.88
C ILE A 56 -2.91 -22.12 -6.67
N LEU A 57 -1.69 -22.63 -6.56
CA LEU A 57 -0.47 -21.83 -6.41
C LEU A 57 -0.28 -20.87 -7.59
N LYS A 58 -0.50 -21.35 -8.81
CA LYS A 58 -0.44 -20.50 -10.00
C LYS A 58 -1.49 -19.39 -9.98
N GLN A 59 -2.70 -19.68 -9.49
CA GLN A 59 -3.77 -18.67 -9.37
C GLN A 59 -3.44 -17.63 -8.29
N GLU A 60 -2.97 -18.04 -7.11
CA GLU A 60 -2.57 -17.12 -6.05
C GLU A 60 -1.41 -16.22 -6.50
N LYS A 61 -0.39 -16.78 -7.18
CA LYS A 61 0.69 -15.98 -7.77
C LYS A 61 0.18 -14.96 -8.80
N LYS A 62 -0.79 -15.35 -9.63
CA LYS A 62 -1.41 -14.42 -10.57
C LYS A 62 -2.17 -13.30 -9.85
N ALA A 63 -2.96 -13.63 -8.84
CA ALA A 63 -3.69 -12.66 -8.02
C ALA A 63 -2.75 -11.69 -7.28
N LEU A 64 -1.58 -12.17 -6.84
CA LEU A 64 -0.52 -11.36 -6.26
C LEU A 64 0.00 -10.31 -7.25
N GLU A 65 0.31 -10.72 -8.48
CA GLU A 65 0.78 -9.79 -9.52
C GLU A 65 -0.30 -8.78 -9.92
N GLU A 66 -1.57 -9.20 -9.99
CA GLU A 66 -2.70 -8.29 -10.21
C GLU A 66 -2.82 -7.26 -9.08
N THR A 67 -2.64 -7.68 -7.83
CA THR A 67 -2.63 -6.79 -6.65
C THR A 67 -1.45 -5.81 -6.71
N LYS A 68 -0.25 -6.28 -7.06
CA LYS A 68 0.94 -5.43 -7.25
C LYS A 68 0.72 -4.36 -8.33
N ALA A 69 0.05 -4.72 -9.41
CA ALA A 69 -0.23 -3.81 -10.52
C ALA A 69 -1.15 -2.63 -10.14
N VAL A 70 -1.91 -2.73 -9.04
CA VAL A 70 -2.77 -1.64 -8.56
C VAL A 70 -1.98 -0.49 -7.94
N PHE A 71 -0.82 -0.75 -7.33
CA PHE A 71 -0.09 0.28 -6.58
C PHE A 71 0.40 1.43 -7.46
N GLU A 72 0.84 1.16 -8.68
CA GLU A 72 1.38 2.21 -9.56
C GLU A 72 0.32 3.28 -9.93
N PRO A 73 -0.85 2.91 -10.48
CA PRO A 73 -1.90 3.89 -10.76
C PRO A 73 -2.49 4.50 -9.49
N LEU A 74 -2.55 3.77 -8.37
CA LEU A 74 -3.03 4.30 -7.10
C LEU A 74 -2.10 5.39 -6.55
N ARG A 75 -0.79 5.16 -6.57
CA ARG A 75 0.21 6.14 -6.13
C ARG A 75 0.21 7.40 -6.99
N LYS A 76 -0.01 7.27 -8.31
CA LYS A 76 -0.23 8.44 -9.19
C LYS A 76 -1.45 9.26 -8.77
N ARG A 77 -2.56 8.59 -8.41
CA ARG A 77 -3.77 9.27 -7.91
C ARG A 77 -3.52 9.94 -6.56
N ILE A 78 -2.71 9.33 -5.69
CA ILE A 78 -2.30 9.92 -4.41
C ILE A 78 -1.44 11.16 -4.65
N ALA A 79 -0.44 11.11 -5.52
CA ALA A 79 0.38 12.26 -5.87
C ALA A 79 -0.46 13.43 -6.41
N ALA A 80 -1.37 13.16 -7.36
CA ALA A 80 -2.28 14.19 -7.87
C ALA A 80 -3.22 14.76 -6.77
N ALA A 81 -3.63 13.94 -5.81
CA ALA A 81 -4.45 14.37 -4.68
C ALA A 81 -3.65 15.17 -3.63
N ILE A 82 -2.35 14.90 -3.48
CA ILE A 82 -1.41 15.72 -2.70
C ILE A 82 -1.33 17.11 -3.33
N ASP A 83 -1.00 17.21 -4.62
CA ASP A 83 -0.90 18.49 -5.34
C ASP A 83 -2.20 19.30 -5.19
N LYS A 84 -3.35 18.62 -5.32
CA LYS A 84 -4.65 19.28 -5.16
C LYS A 84 -4.89 19.78 -3.75
N LEU A 85 -4.50 19.02 -2.72
CA LEU A 85 -4.68 19.40 -1.34
C LEU A 85 -3.76 20.57 -0.95
N GLU A 86 -2.51 20.57 -1.43
CA GLU A 86 -1.57 21.69 -1.27
C GLU A 86 -2.14 22.99 -1.86
N GLU A 87 -2.71 22.93 -3.08
CA GLU A 87 -3.39 24.07 -3.70
C GLU A 87 -4.55 24.59 -2.81
N GLN A 88 -5.39 23.69 -2.28
CA GLN A 88 -6.51 24.09 -1.42
C GLN A 88 -6.05 24.69 -0.09
N ILE A 89 -4.95 24.21 0.49
CA ILE A 89 -4.35 24.80 1.69
C ILE A 89 -3.88 26.23 1.39
N ALA A 90 -3.17 26.44 0.28
CA ALA A 90 -2.68 27.77 -0.10
C ALA A 90 -3.82 28.78 -0.31
N ILE A 91 -4.91 28.35 -0.96
CA ILE A 91 -6.12 29.18 -1.13
C ILE A 91 -6.75 29.51 0.23
N ALA A 92 -6.90 28.50 1.09
CA ALA A 92 -7.52 28.63 2.41
C ALA A 92 -6.72 29.59 3.32
N GLU A 93 -5.39 29.49 3.31
CA GLU A 93 -4.50 30.38 4.06
C GLU A 93 -4.54 31.81 3.50
N SER A 94 -4.58 31.98 2.18
CA SER A 94 -4.66 33.30 1.53
C SER A 94 -6.00 34.01 1.76
N ALA A 95 -7.09 33.26 1.91
CA ALA A 95 -8.41 33.81 2.23
C ALA A 95 -8.52 34.32 3.68
N GLY A 96 -7.57 33.96 4.55
CA GLY A 96 -7.45 34.51 5.91
C GLY A 96 -8.55 34.10 6.89
N ASN A 97 -9.46 33.20 6.51
CA ASN A 97 -10.62 32.79 7.32
C ASN A 97 -10.83 31.27 7.39
N ALA A 98 -9.85 30.47 6.94
CA ALA A 98 -9.95 29.03 6.99
C ALA A 98 -9.96 28.50 8.44
N PRO A 99 -10.88 27.59 8.79
CA PRO A 99 -10.92 27.03 10.14
C PRO A 99 -9.60 26.30 10.45
N ALA A 100 -8.97 26.67 11.57
CA ALA A 100 -7.67 26.10 11.97
C ALA A 100 -7.69 24.55 12.04
N GLU A 101 -8.82 23.97 12.44
CA GLU A 101 -9.02 22.52 12.49
C GLU A 101 -9.06 21.87 11.10
N GLU A 102 -9.61 22.55 10.08
CA GLU A 102 -9.60 22.04 8.69
C GLU A 102 -8.17 22.06 8.13
N LEU A 103 -7.44 23.16 8.35
CA LEU A 103 -6.03 23.26 7.95
C LEU A 103 -5.15 22.22 8.63
N LYS A 104 -5.36 21.97 9.93
CA LYS A 104 -4.63 20.93 10.66
C LYS A 104 -4.86 19.55 10.05
N LYS A 105 -6.13 19.16 9.82
CA LYS A 105 -6.48 17.87 9.20
C LYS A 105 -5.92 17.71 7.79
N ALA A 106 -5.91 18.80 7.02
CA ALA A 106 -5.32 18.80 5.68
C ALA A 106 -3.82 18.52 5.73
N LYS A 107 -3.09 19.20 6.64
CA LYS A 107 -1.64 18.99 6.82
C LYS A 107 -1.30 17.60 7.35
N GLU A 108 -2.12 17.04 8.24
CA GLU A 108 -1.98 15.66 8.71
C GLU A 108 -2.20 14.65 7.56
N ALA A 109 -3.20 14.87 6.70
CA ALA A 109 -3.45 14.03 5.54
C ALA A 109 -2.30 14.08 4.52
N LEU A 110 -1.70 15.26 4.29
CA LEU A 110 -0.50 15.41 3.46
C LEU A 110 0.67 14.59 4.02
N GLY A 111 0.98 14.75 5.31
CA GLY A 111 2.07 14.00 5.93
C GLY A 111 1.86 12.49 5.91
N ALA A 112 0.61 12.02 6.04
CA ALA A 112 0.29 10.60 5.90
C ALA A 112 0.48 10.10 4.46
N ALA A 113 0.06 10.89 3.46
CA ALA A 113 0.18 10.51 2.06
C ALA A 113 1.63 10.54 1.55
N GLN A 114 2.42 11.51 1.98
CA GLN A 114 3.85 11.60 1.63
C GLN A 114 4.62 10.38 2.14
N LYS A 115 4.36 9.94 3.39
CA LYS A 115 4.94 8.70 3.94
C LYS A 115 4.61 7.47 3.10
N VAL A 116 3.40 7.37 2.56
CA VAL A 116 3.01 6.27 1.68
C VAL A 116 3.83 6.28 0.38
N LEU A 117 4.13 7.46 -0.18
CA LEU A 117 4.95 7.56 -1.38
C LEU A 117 6.45 7.34 -1.10
N GLU A 118 6.95 7.66 0.09
CA GLU A 118 8.33 7.42 0.52
C GLU A 118 8.63 5.93 0.80
N GLN A 119 7.63 5.15 1.25
CA GLN A 119 7.74 3.70 1.47
C GLN A 119 8.07 2.89 0.19
N LYS A 120 8.19 3.55 -0.97
CA LYS A 120 8.68 2.95 -2.23
C LYS A 120 10.17 2.58 -2.21
N GLU A 121 10.97 3.16 -1.32
CA GLU A 121 12.44 3.08 -1.40
C GLU A 121 13.10 2.03 -0.49
N GLU A 122 12.38 1.46 0.48
CA GLU A 122 12.89 0.32 1.24
C GLU A 122 12.68 -0.97 0.43
N LYS A 123 13.67 -1.29 -0.41
CA LYS A 123 13.88 -2.66 -0.90
C LYS A 123 13.79 -3.63 0.29
N PRO A 124 13.13 -4.79 0.14
CA PRO A 124 13.26 -5.85 1.14
C PRO A 124 14.75 -6.11 1.34
N LYS A 125 15.22 -6.01 2.59
CA LYS A 125 16.54 -6.53 2.96
C LYS A 125 16.55 -7.97 2.48
N GLU A 126 17.32 -8.22 1.44
CA GLU A 126 17.74 -9.57 1.07
C GLU A 126 18.30 -10.16 2.37
N GLU A 127 17.58 -11.10 2.96
CA GLU A 127 18.18 -12.00 3.94
C GLU A 127 19.31 -12.69 3.18
N GLU A 128 20.53 -12.24 3.47
CA GLU A 128 21.75 -12.83 2.97
C GLU A 128 21.62 -14.35 3.12
N GLY A 129 21.62 -15.02 1.97
CA GLY A 129 21.69 -16.45 1.91
C GLY A 129 22.89 -16.89 2.73
N LYS A 130 22.63 -17.65 3.79
CA LYS A 130 23.64 -18.47 4.45
C LYS A 130 23.97 -19.64 3.52
N GLY A 131 24.65 -19.30 2.43
CA GLY A 131 25.31 -20.24 1.53
C GLY A 131 26.76 -20.38 1.95
N GLY A 132 27.15 -21.62 2.24
CA GLY A 132 28.54 -22.05 2.24
C GLY A 132 29.22 -22.06 3.60
N ASP A 133 29.26 -23.25 4.20
CA ASP A 133 30.54 -23.83 4.56
C ASP A 133 30.48 -25.32 4.18
N LYS A 134 30.99 -25.62 2.99
CA LYS A 134 31.66 -26.89 2.73
C LYS A 134 33.11 -26.64 3.10
N GLU A 135 33.65 -27.33 4.10
CA GLU A 135 35.04 -27.78 4.09
C GLU A 135 35.27 -28.84 5.18
N GLU A 136 35.61 -30.04 4.69
CA GLU A 136 36.60 -30.97 5.25
C GLU A 136 36.51 -31.42 6.73
N LEU A 137 36.07 -32.67 6.92
CA LEU A 137 36.93 -33.80 7.38
C LEU A 137 36.17 -35.13 7.28
#